data_AF-A0A1S2XMK4-F1
#
_entry.id   AF-A0A1S2XMK4-F1
#
_cell.length_a   1.000
_cell.length_b   1.000
_cell.length_c   1.000
_cell.angle_alpha   90.00
_cell.angle_beta   90.00
_cell.angle_gamma   90.00
#
_symmetry.space_group_name_H-M   'P 1'
#
loop_
_entity.id
_entity.type
_entity.pdbx_description
1 polymer ?
#
loop_
_entity_poly.entity_id
_entity_poly.type
_entity_poly.pdbx_seq_one_letter_code
_entity_poly.pdbx_strand_id
1 'polypeptide(L)'
;MGNKMATYNKYKSFLFFIKKYKVTELVPPQELKEVFSKFTGGGLYMSTEQLYQFLVEHQSEDNLTLSDSEKIVDKVLLLRRTHTESVCVDQSREREITLDDIFRFLLLDDFNGPLKNEVHHDMSAPLSHYFIYTGHNSYLTGNQLSSDCSEEPIIKALQRGVRVIELDLWPTSNKDDIKVVHGWTLTNPVSPIKCLESIKKYGFVASQYPVIITIEDHLTKELRPKFAEMATQIFGEMLYYPQPNCLSEFPSPESLKNRVIISTKPPKERFESNRIKDNSNYPVMDGSGDSSSDESSGKVSPDSTSEVEIKGANGRDRDEGETCASCECDKRLYQVCSPDYKSLITIHNKKLKGSLKDKLKTDGELRRLSWSETTLEKASESHGTDIIRFTQKNILRVYPRATRVKSSNFKPHIGWMYGAQMVAFNMQGLGKSLWLMQGMFRANGGCGYVKKPEILMQKLQCDNDFVPTRIMPVKKTLKVKIYMGHGWSLDFSPTHFDMFSPPDFYIKVRIVGMPADIAKKKTKVITDNWFPVWDEEFEFPLTVPEIALLQIQVKDKDQGKDDFAGQTCLPVSELKLGFRSVPLYNEKVNLLGEERNISS
;
A
#
# COMPACT_ATOMS: atom_id res chain seq x y z
N MET A 1 36.92 -15.61 -35.64
CA MET A 1 35.53 -15.20 -35.92
C MET A 1 34.77 -16.41 -36.44
N GLY A 2 34.15 -17.18 -35.55
CA GLY A 2 33.22 -18.24 -35.96
C GLY A 2 31.86 -17.61 -36.24
N ASN A 3 31.27 -17.90 -37.40
CA ASN A 3 29.88 -17.55 -37.70
C ASN A 3 28.98 -18.22 -36.65
N LYS A 4 28.53 -17.49 -35.62
CA LYS A 4 27.39 -17.95 -34.81
C LYS A 4 26.21 -18.12 -35.75
N MET A 5 25.72 -19.35 -35.93
CA MET A 5 24.49 -19.62 -36.68
C MET A 5 23.36 -18.77 -36.10
N ALA A 6 22.71 -17.96 -36.94
CA ALA A 6 21.56 -17.17 -36.50
C ALA A 6 20.44 -18.11 -36.03
N THR A 7 20.00 -17.96 -34.78
CA THR A 7 18.86 -18.68 -34.22
C THR A 7 17.55 -18.04 -34.70
N TYR A 8 16.52 -18.84 -34.97
CA TYR A 8 15.23 -18.35 -35.45
C TYR A 8 14.07 -18.95 -34.65
N ASN A 9 13.11 -18.11 -34.25
CA ASN A 9 11.81 -18.55 -33.76
C ASN A 9 10.91 -18.93 -34.94
N LYS A 10 10.16 -20.03 -34.83
CA LYS A 10 9.29 -20.57 -35.87
C LYS A 10 7.83 -20.45 -35.46
N TYR A 11 7.03 -19.82 -36.30
CA TYR A 11 5.58 -19.66 -36.09
C TYR A 11 4.82 -20.31 -37.24
N LYS A 12 3.80 -21.11 -36.92
CA LYS A 12 2.91 -21.72 -37.92
C LYS A 12 1.85 -20.72 -38.32
N SER A 13 1.88 -20.27 -39.57
CA SER A 13 0.83 -19.43 -40.14
C SER A 13 -0.26 -20.26 -40.84
N PHE A 14 -1.34 -19.59 -41.27
CA PHE A 14 -2.46 -20.21 -41.99
C PHE A 14 -1.94 -21.04 -43.19
N LEU A 15 -2.49 -22.23 -43.41
CA LEU A 15 -2.07 -23.23 -44.42
C LEU A 15 -0.71 -23.93 -44.17
N PHE A 16 -0.29 -24.11 -42.90
CA PHE A 16 0.93 -24.84 -42.51
C PHE A 16 2.27 -24.21 -42.93
N PHE A 17 2.28 -22.97 -43.44
CA PHE A 17 3.51 -22.25 -43.72
C PHE A 17 4.22 -21.84 -42.43
N ILE A 18 5.53 -22.11 -42.33
CA ILE A 18 6.35 -21.73 -41.18
C ILE A 18 7.03 -20.39 -41.47
N LYS A 19 6.66 -19.35 -40.71
CA LYS A 19 7.41 -18.09 -40.67
C LYS A 19 8.58 -18.22 -39.70
N LYS A 20 9.73 -17.65 -40.08
CA LYS A 20 10.95 -17.64 -39.27
C LYS A 20 11.29 -16.21 -38.90
N TYR A 21 11.46 -15.94 -37.61
CA TYR A 21 11.88 -14.64 -37.08
C TYR A 21 13.23 -14.79 -36.42
N LYS A 22 14.17 -13.90 -36.76
CA LYS A 22 15.54 -13.95 -36.22
C LYS A 22 15.50 -13.65 -34.72
N VAL A 23 16.15 -14.46 -33.91
CA VAL A 23 16.32 -14.18 -32.49
C VAL A 23 17.42 -13.13 -32.35
N THR A 24 17.09 -12.01 -31.71
CA THR A 24 18.07 -10.99 -31.34
C THR A 24 18.81 -11.46 -30.09
N GLU A 25 20.15 -11.55 -30.14
CA GLU A 25 20.92 -11.80 -28.91
C GLU A 25 20.84 -10.58 -27.99
N LEU A 26 20.83 -10.80 -26.67
CA LEU A 26 20.98 -9.74 -25.69
C LEU A 26 22.40 -9.17 -25.82
N VAL A 27 22.52 -7.87 -26.08
CA VAL A 27 23.82 -7.20 -26.23
C VAL A 27 23.90 -6.01 -25.27
N PRO A 28 25.04 -5.77 -24.62
CA PRO A 28 25.25 -4.59 -23.78
C PRO A 28 24.92 -3.29 -24.56
N PRO A 29 24.16 -2.35 -23.97
CA PRO A 29 23.92 -1.04 -24.55
C PRO A 29 25.21 -0.30 -24.87
N GLN A 30 25.19 0.57 -25.89
CA GLN A 30 26.38 1.31 -26.32
C GLN A 30 26.94 2.20 -25.19
N GLU A 31 26.08 2.87 -24.44
CA GLU A 31 26.49 3.68 -23.29
C GLU A 31 27.16 2.84 -22.19
N LEU A 32 26.69 1.62 -21.96
CA LEU A 32 27.35 0.71 -21.00
C LEU A 32 28.75 0.32 -21.47
N LYS A 33 28.95 0.11 -22.78
CA LYS A 33 30.29 -0.16 -23.36
C LYS A 33 31.25 1.02 -23.13
N GLU A 34 30.76 2.24 -23.34
CA GLU A 34 31.53 3.47 -23.16
C GLU A 34 31.89 3.68 -21.70
N VAL A 35 30.93 3.50 -20.79
CA VAL A 35 31.15 3.58 -19.34
C VAL A 35 32.13 2.50 -18.89
N PHE A 36 31.97 1.25 -19.34
CA PHE A 36 32.91 0.17 -19.04
C PHE A 36 34.33 0.55 -19.50
N SER A 37 34.48 0.96 -20.77
CA SER A 37 35.76 1.38 -21.32
C SER A 37 36.39 2.56 -20.55
N LYS A 38 35.57 3.48 -20.02
CA LYS A 38 36.06 4.60 -19.19
C LYS A 38 36.69 4.08 -17.90
N PHE A 39 36.01 3.21 -17.16
CA PHE A 39 36.50 2.70 -15.86
C PHE A 39 37.64 1.68 -16.00
N THR A 40 37.73 0.98 -17.13
CA THR A 40 38.84 0.04 -17.40
C THR A 40 40.05 0.69 -18.09
N GLY A 41 39.97 1.97 -18.46
CA GLY A 41 41.01 2.64 -19.26
C GLY A 41 41.19 2.02 -20.66
N GLY A 42 40.10 1.49 -21.23
CA GLY A 42 40.11 0.76 -22.51
C GLY A 42 40.51 -0.72 -22.40
N GLY A 43 40.73 -1.23 -21.19
CA GLY A 43 40.98 -2.64 -20.93
C GLY A 43 39.78 -3.53 -21.21
N LEU A 44 40.05 -4.82 -21.46
CA LEU A 44 39.03 -5.85 -21.68
C LEU A 44 38.33 -6.31 -20.39
N TYR A 45 38.93 -6.00 -19.25
CA TYR A 45 38.52 -6.49 -17.94
C TYR A 45 38.47 -5.35 -16.93
N MET A 46 37.58 -5.49 -15.96
CA MET A 46 37.40 -4.60 -14.82
C MET A 46 37.88 -5.31 -13.55
N SER A 47 38.76 -4.64 -12.78
CA SER A 47 39.18 -5.10 -11.45
C SER A 47 38.10 -4.83 -10.39
N THR A 48 38.25 -5.42 -9.21
CA THR A 48 37.36 -5.18 -8.07
C THR A 48 37.31 -3.70 -7.65
N GLU A 49 38.45 -3.02 -7.69
CA GLU A 49 38.58 -1.60 -7.37
C GLU A 49 37.93 -0.72 -8.43
N GLN A 50 38.08 -1.08 -9.70
CA GLN A 50 37.41 -0.38 -10.81
C GLN A 50 35.90 -0.59 -10.76
N LEU A 51 35.43 -1.78 -10.40
CA LEU A 51 34.00 -2.04 -10.14
C LEU A 51 33.50 -1.19 -8.98
N TYR A 52 34.25 -1.12 -7.88
CA TYR A 52 33.90 -0.29 -6.74
C TYR A 52 33.74 1.18 -7.16
N GLN A 53 34.70 1.72 -7.93
CA GLN A 53 34.62 3.06 -8.49
C GLN A 53 33.39 3.24 -9.40
N PHE A 54 33.08 2.28 -10.27
CA PHE A 54 31.87 2.32 -11.10
C PHE A 54 30.59 2.38 -10.26
N LEU A 55 30.48 1.57 -9.21
CA LEU A 55 29.31 1.52 -8.34
C LEU A 55 29.13 2.83 -7.56
N VAL A 56 30.20 3.41 -7.04
CA VAL A 56 30.14 4.70 -6.33
C VAL A 56 29.88 5.85 -7.31
N GLU A 57 30.74 6.02 -8.33
CA GLU A 57 30.75 7.22 -9.16
C GLU A 57 29.63 7.25 -10.22
N HIS A 58 29.28 6.10 -10.81
CA HIS A 58 28.29 6.03 -11.88
C HIS A 58 26.91 5.55 -11.40
N GLN A 59 26.87 4.59 -10.48
CA GLN A 59 25.61 4.10 -9.90
C GLN A 59 25.16 4.91 -8.67
N SER A 60 26.00 5.81 -8.16
CA SER A 60 25.72 6.62 -6.96
C SER A 60 25.43 5.78 -5.71
N GLU A 61 26.21 4.71 -5.52
CA GLU A 61 26.15 3.82 -4.36
C GLU A 61 27.15 4.22 -3.27
N ASP A 62 27.01 5.42 -2.73
CA ASP A 62 28.02 6.07 -1.86
C ASP A 62 28.32 5.29 -0.55
N ASN A 63 27.41 4.42 -0.12
CA ASN A 63 27.54 3.65 1.13
C ASN A 63 28.28 2.31 0.94
N LEU A 64 28.63 1.93 -0.29
CA LEU A 64 29.32 0.67 -0.52
C LEU A 64 30.77 0.74 -0.03
N THR A 65 31.27 -0.40 0.44
CA THR A 65 32.69 -0.59 0.75
C THR A 65 33.36 -1.42 -0.34
N LEU A 66 34.70 -1.43 -0.36
CA LEU A 66 35.46 -2.31 -1.25
C LEU A 66 35.12 -3.79 -0.99
N SER A 67 34.87 -4.18 0.26
CA SER A 67 34.45 -5.53 0.62
C SER A 67 33.09 -5.91 0.02
N ASP A 68 32.18 -4.94 -0.14
CA ASP A 68 30.90 -5.20 -0.82
C ASP A 68 31.10 -5.39 -2.31
N SER A 69 32.03 -4.66 -2.93
CA SER A 69 32.46 -4.90 -4.31
C SER A 69 33.01 -6.32 -4.48
N GLU A 70 33.86 -6.79 -3.56
CA GLU A 70 34.39 -8.17 -3.59
C GLU A 70 33.27 -9.22 -3.58
N LYS A 71 32.25 -9.05 -2.72
CA LYS A 71 31.09 -9.96 -2.68
C LYS A 71 30.31 -9.95 -4.01
N ILE A 72 30.20 -8.78 -4.65
CA ILE A 72 29.58 -8.66 -5.96
C ILE A 72 30.40 -9.42 -7.00
N VAL A 73 31.73 -9.27 -7.01
CA VAL A 73 32.61 -10.03 -7.91
C VAL A 73 32.40 -11.52 -7.73
N ASP A 74 32.44 -12.03 -6.49
CA ASP A 74 32.25 -13.45 -6.20
C ASP A 74 30.91 -13.97 -6.75
N LYS A 75 29.83 -13.18 -6.60
CA LYS A 75 28.51 -13.53 -7.13
C LYS A 75 28.49 -13.54 -8.66
N VAL A 76 29.10 -12.55 -9.30
CA VAL A 76 29.21 -12.44 -10.76
C VAL A 76 29.96 -13.63 -11.34
N LEU A 77 31.07 -14.02 -10.71
CA LEU A 77 31.86 -15.18 -11.12
C LEU A 77 31.10 -16.49 -10.94
N LEU A 78 30.34 -16.63 -9.84
CA LEU A 78 29.48 -17.78 -9.62
C LEU A 78 28.45 -17.91 -10.76
N LEU A 79 27.79 -16.81 -11.13
CA LEU A 79 26.81 -16.79 -12.23
C LEU A 79 27.44 -17.15 -13.58
N ARG A 80 28.66 -16.68 -13.83
CA ARG A 80 29.43 -17.06 -15.02
C ARG A 80 29.64 -18.58 -15.07
N ARG A 81 30.04 -19.21 -13.96
CA ARG A 81 30.25 -20.67 -13.88
C ARG A 81 28.97 -21.45 -14.13
N THR A 82 27.83 -21.00 -13.59
CA THR A 82 26.54 -21.68 -13.78
C THR A 82 25.98 -21.58 -15.19
N HIS A 83 26.30 -20.50 -15.93
CA HIS A 83 25.83 -20.32 -17.30
C HIS A 83 26.77 -20.92 -18.36
N THR A 84 28.02 -21.20 -18.00
CA THR A 84 29.04 -21.70 -18.92
C THR A 84 29.32 -23.18 -18.63
N GLU A 85 28.32 -24.05 -18.83
CA GLU A 85 28.60 -25.48 -18.93
C GLU A 85 29.60 -25.67 -20.09
N SER A 86 30.81 -26.16 -19.81
CA SER A 86 31.84 -26.60 -20.79
C SER A 86 32.87 -25.57 -21.34
N VAL A 87 33.60 -24.82 -20.51
CA VAL A 87 34.95 -24.33 -20.91
C VAL A 87 35.94 -24.36 -19.73
N CYS A 88 37.16 -24.85 -19.98
CA CYS A 88 38.29 -24.79 -19.05
C CYS A 88 38.55 -23.33 -18.65
N VAL A 89 38.14 -22.94 -17.44
CA VAL A 89 38.41 -21.59 -16.91
C VAL A 89 39.89 -21.54 -16.52
N ASP A 90 40.64 -20.63 -17.14
CA ASP A 90 42.01 -20.32 -16.75
C ASP A 90 41.99 -19.77 -15.31
N GLN A 91 42.49 -20.58 -14.37
CA GLN A 91 42.49 -20.28 -12.93
C GLN A 91 43.26 -19.00 -12.59
N SER A 92 44.13 -18.52 -13.50
CA SER A 92 44.93 -17.30 -13.31
C SER A 92 44.15 -15.99 -13.52
N ARG A 93 42.96 -16.04 -14.14
CA ARG A 93 42.12 -14.86 -14.49
C ARG A 93 40.74 -14.87 -13.83
N GLU A 94 40.57 -15.66 -12.78
CA GLU A 94 39.24 -15.90 -12.19
C GLU A 94 38.57 -14.65 -11.62
N ARG A 95 39.30 -13.61 -11.19
CA ARG A 95 38.70 -12.39 -10.61
C ARG A 95 38.46 -11.24 -11.60
N GLU A 96 38.80 -11.43 -12.87
CA GLU A 96 38.62 -10.40 -13.90
C GLU A 96 37.16 -10.38 -14.39
N ILE A 97 36.53 -9.21 -14.37
CA ILE A 97 35.12 -9.03 -14.77
C ILE A 97 35.05 -8.48 -16.20
N THR A 98 34.36 -9.17 -17.10
CA THR A 98 34.16 -8.68 -18.48
C THR A 98 32.95 -7.76 -18.58
N LEU A 99 32.84 -7.04 -19.69
CA LEU A 99 31.66 -6.23 -20.01
C LEU A 99 30.35 -7.05 -19.96
N ASP A 100 30.39 -8.29 -20.45
CA ASP A 100 29.23 -9.18 -20.51
C ASP A 100 28.79 -9.62 -19.10
N ASP A 101 29.76 -9.81 -18.19
CA ASP A 101 29.48 -10.11 -16.79
C ASP A 101 28.84 -8.93 -16.06
N ILE A 102 29.36 -7.71 -16.25
CA ILE A 102 28.75 -6.49 -15.70
C ILE A 102 27.34 -6.30 -16.26
N PHE A 103 27.16 -6.51 -17.57
CA PHE A 103 25.85 -6.40 -18.19
C PHE A 103 24.84 -7.37 -17.57
N ARG A 104 25.21 -8.66 -17.40
CA ARG A 104 24.34 -9.64 -16.73
C ARG A 104 24.06 -9.28 -15.28
N PHE A 105 25.07 -8.82 -14.54
CA PHE A 105 24.92 -8.37 -13.17
C PHE A 105 23.88 -7.25 -13.03
N LEU A 106 23.94 -6.25 -13.92
CA LEU A 106 23.02 -5.12 -13.91
C LEU A 106 21.56 -5.51 -14.20
N LEU A 107 21.30 -6.69 -14.77
CA LEU A 107 19.94 -7.20 -15.00
C LEU A 107 19.32 -7.85 -13.75
N LEU A 108 20.12 -8.19 -12.73
CA LEU A 108 19.65 -8.79 -11.50
C LEU A 108 19.00 -7.71 -10.61
N ASP A 109 17.69 -7.77 -10.45
CA ASP A 109 16.93 -6.76 -9.70
C ASP A 109 17.17 -6.83 -8.19
N ASP A 110 17.48 -8.00 -7.63
CA ASP A 110 17.84 -8.16 -6.22
C ASP A 110 19.07 -7.31 -5.82
N PHE A 111 20.01 -7.11 -6.76
CA PHE A 111 21.23 -6.34 -6.53
C PHE A 111 21.17 -4.93 -7.14
N ASN A 112 20.55 -4.81 -8.31
CA ASN A 112 20.55 -3.58 -9.11
C ASN A 112 19.15 -3.01 -9.35
N GLY A 113 18.23 -3.28 -8.42
CA GLY A 113 16.87 -2.77 -8.42
C GLY A 113 16.81 -1.24 -8.31
N PRO A 114 15.65 -0.65 -8.63
CA PRO A 114 15.55 0.80 -8.82
C PRO A 114 15.33 1.58 -7.53
N LEU A 115 15.08 0.91 -6.39
CA LEU A 115 14.67 1.54 -5.12
C LEU A 115 15.63 1.17 -3.98
N LYS A 116 15.61 1.98 -2.93
CA LYS A 116 16.23 1.65 -1.64
C LYS A 116 15.33 0.70 -0.85
N ASN A 117 15.94 -0.31 -0.22
CA ASN A 117 15.20 -1.32 0.56
C ASN A 117 15.10 -0.97 2.06
N GLU A 118 15.78 0.09 2.50
CA GLU A 118 15.87 0.45 3.91
C GLU A 118 15.04 1.70 4.27
N VAL A 119 14.58 1.72 5.52
CA VAL A 119 13.93 2.89 6.11
C VAL A 119 14.98 3.95 6.37
N HIS A 120 14.79 5.14 5.82
CA HIS A 120 15.79 6.22 5.87
C HIS A 120 15.18 7.60 6.08
N HIS A 121 13.85 7.73 6.04
CA HIS A 121 13.20 8.95 6.52
C HIS A 121 13.39 9.10 8.04
N ASP A 122 13.38 10.33 8.52
CA ASP A 122 13.20 10.59 9.95
C ASP A 122 11.83 10.09 10.39
N MET A 123 11.82 9.12 11.30
CA MET A 123 10.62 8.45 11.84
C MET A 123 10.21 8.98 13.22
N SER A 124 10.88 10.03 13.72
CA SER A 124 10.66 10.62 15.05
C SER A 124 9.66 11.78 15.06
N ALA A 125 9.25 12.30 13.89
CA ALA A 125 8.21 13.33 13.80
C ALA A 125 6.80 12.78 14.15
N PRO A 126 5.81 13.63 14.46
CA PRO A 126 4.43 13.21 14.76
C PRO A 126 3.75 12.42 13.63
N LEU A 127 2.84 11.50 13.95
CA LEU A 127 2.07 10.74 12.93
C LEU A 127 1.39 11.61 11.87
N SER A 128 0.97 12.85 12.19
CA SER A 128 0.38 13.78 11.22
C SER A 128 1.34 14.17 10.09
N HIS A 129 2.64 13.94 10.23
CA HIS A 129 3.69 14.27 9.27
C HIS A 129 3.97 13.15 8.24
N TYR A 130 3.23 12.05 8.27
CA TYR A 130 3.43 10.93 7.35
C TYR A 130 2.16 10.62 6.57
N PHE A 131 2.31 10.28 5.30
CA PHE A 131 1.34 9.45 4.60
C PHE A 131 1.42 8.02 5.16
N ILE A 132 0.26 7.42 5.39
CA ILE A 132 0.12 6.13 6.06
C ILE A 132 -0.64 5.17 5.15
N TYR A 133 -0.08 3.98 4.91
CA TYR A 133 -0.67 3.01 4.00
C TYR A 133 -1.98 2.47 4.61
N THR A 134 -3.12 2.83 4.00
CA THR A 134 -4.44 2.71 4.63
C THR A 134 -5.40 1.81 3.84
N GLY A 135 -5.95 0.79 4.49
CA GLY A 135 -7.05 -0.03 3.98
C GLY A 135 -8.43 0.58 4.26
N HIS A 136 -9.40 0.24 3.42
CA HIS A 136 -10.82 0.53 3.59
C HIS A 136 -11.60 -0.79 3.61
N ASN A 137 -12.53 -0.94 4.55
CA ASN A 137 -13.31 -2.14 4.80
C ASN A 137 -12.45 -3.41 4.69
N SER A 138 -11.37 -3.44 5.48
CA SER A 138 -10.25 -4.38 5.31
C SER A 138 -10.62 -5.85 5.50
N TYR A 139 -11.81 -6.12 6.03
CA TYR A 139 -12.37 -7.46 6.22
C TYR A 139 -13.13 -7.98 4.99
N LEU A 140 -13.43 -7.14 3.97
CA LEU A 140 -14.19 -7.58 2.79
C LEU A 140 -13.34 -8.39 1.82
N THR A 141 -13.84 -9.56 1.42
CA THR A 141 -13.19 -10.42 0.42
C THR A 141 -13.45 -9.98 -1.03
N GLY A 142 -14.45 -9.13 -1.26
CA GLY A 142 -14.82 -8.68 -2.59
C GLY A 142 -15.62 -7.37 -2.60
N ASN A 143 -16.85 -7.45 -3.13
CA ASN A 143 -17.73 -6.31 -3.34
C ASN A 143 -18.38 -5.80 -2.04
N GLN A 144 -18.92 -4.57 -2.04
CA GLN A 144 -19.46 -3.94 -0.84
C GLN A 144 -20.86 -4.43 -0.44
N LEU A 145 -21.54 -5.26 -1.22
CA LEU A 145 -22.95 -5.58 -1.00
C LEU A 145 -23.20 -7.03 -0.56
N SER A 146 -22.41 -7.98 -1.05
CA SER A 146 -22.73 -9.40 -0.92
C SER A 146 -21.52 -10.33 -0.80
N SER A 147 -20.30 -9.80 -0.74
CA SER A 147 -19.12 -10.67 -0.52
C SER A 147 -19.00 -11.09 0.94
N ASP A 148 -18.23 -12.13 1.20
CA ASP A 148 -17.93 -12.54 2.58
C ASP A 148 -17.00 -11.55 3.29
N CYS A 149 -17.08 -11.52 4.61
CA CYS A 149 -16.07 -10.92 5.47
C CYS A 149 -15.12 -12.00 5.99
N SER A 150 -13.82 -11.75 6.02
CA SER A 150 -12.84 -12.62 6.65
C SER A 150 -11.58 -11.86 7.06
N GLU A 151 -10.73 -12.53 7.83
CA GLU A 151 -9.40 -12.07 8.23
C GLU A 151 -8.38 -12.12 7.08
N GLU A 152 -8.62 -12.91 6.03
CA GLU A 152 -7.66 -13.14 4.94
C GLU A 152 -7.23 -11.85 4.21
N PRO A 153 -8.14 -10.92 3.83
CA PRO A 153 -7.74 -9.66 3.22
C PRO A 153 -6.96 -8.76 4.20
N ILE A 154 -7.20 -8.87 5.51
CA ILE A 154 -6.42 -8.18 6.54
C ILE A 154 -4.99 -8.72 6.57
N ILE A 155 -4.82 -10.04 6.59
CA ILE A 155 -3.51 -10.71 6.56
C ILE A 155 -2.72 -10.27 5.32
N LYS A 156 -3.34 -10.35 4.14
CA LYS A 156 -2.72 -9.93 2.86
C LYS A 156 -2.35 -8.46 2.85
N ALA A 157 -3.19 -7.59 3.43
CA ALA A 157 -2.90 -6.16 3.54
C ALA A 157 -1.68 -5.90 4.44
N LEU A 158 -1.61 -6.54 5.61
CA LEU A 158 -0.51 -6.38 6.56
C LEU A 158 0.82 -6.91 6.00
N GLN A 159 0.81 -8.05 5.32
CA GLN A 159 1.98 -8.62 4.63
C GLN A 159 2.49 -7.71 3.49
N ARG A 160 1.61 -6.93 2.88
CA ARG A 160 1.96 -5.91 1.87
C ARG A 160 2.38 -4.57 2.47
N GLY A 161 2.51 -4.47 3.80
CA GLY A 161 2.94 -3.26 4.49
C GLY A 161 1.83 -2.27 4.84
N VAL A 162 0.55 -2.58 4.62
CA VAL A 162 -0.57 -1.70 5.05
C VAL A 162 -0.54 -1.52 6.56
N ARG A 163 -0.68 -0.28 7.04
CA ARG A 163 -0.55 0.10 8.46
C ARG A 163 -1.86 0.53 9.11
N VAL A 164 -2.90 0.83 8.34
CA VAL A 164 -4.24 1.12 8.88
C VAL A 164 -5.24 0.08 8.40
N ILE A 165 -5.89 -0.61 9.34
CA ILE A 165 -6.90 -1.64 9.12
C ILE A 165 -8.25 -1.12 9.62
N GLU A 166 -9.28 -1.22 8.79
CA GLU A 166 -10.65 -0.82 9.16
C GLU A 166 -11.49 -2.03 9.60
N LEU A 167 -12.20 -1.88 10.72
CA LEU A 167 -13.14 -2.86 11.27
C LEU A 167 -14.48 -2.19 11.60
N ASP A 168 -15.56 -2.71 11.02
CA ASP A 168 -16.92 -2.24 11.30
C ASP A 168 -17.55 -3.14 12.36
N LEU A 169 -17.69 -2.64 13.59
CA LEU A 169 -18.16 -3.43 14.71
C LEU A 169 -19.66 -3.27 14.91
N TRP A 170 -20.38 -4.38 14.82
CA TRP A 170 -21.83 -4.45 14.98
C TRP A 170 -22.22 -5.45 16.06
N PRO A 171 -23.35 -5.23 16.77
CA PRO A 171 -23.95 -6.27 17.60
C PRO A 171 -24.38 -7.48 16.76
N THR A 172 -24.27 -8.69 17.32
CA THR A 172 -24.96 -9.88 16.80
C THR A 172 -26.48 -9.70 16.81
N SER A 173 -27.21 -10.56 16.11
CA SER A 173 -28.68 -10.49 16.08
C SER A 173 -29.31 -10.57 17.48
N ASN A 174 -28.69 -11.32 18.38
CA ASN A 174 -29.10 -11.46 19.78
C ASN A 174 -28.64 -10.29 20.67
N LYS A 175 -27.80 -9.38 20.16
CA LYS A 175 -27.23 -8.20 20.84
C LYS A 175 -26.39 -8.50 22.10
N ASP A 176 -25.92 -9.74 22.23
CA ASP A 176 -25.09 -10.25 23.33
C ASP A 176 -23.59 -10.34 22.96
N ASP A 177 -23.28 -10.22 21.67
CA ASP A 177 -21.92 -10.35 21.15
C ASP A 177 -21.65 -9.40 19.98
N ILE A 178 -20.40 -9.41 19.52
CA ILE A 178 -19.87 -8.51 18.49
C ILE A 178 -19.53 -9.30 17.23
N LYS A 179 -19.85 -8.72 16.07
CA LYS A 179 -19.45 -9.20 14.75
C LYS A 179 -18.80 -8.08 13.95
N VAL A 180 -17.92 -8.45 13.03
CA VAL A 180 -17.38 -7.55 12.00
C VAL A 180 -18.16 -7.78 10.71
N VAL A 181 -18.81 -6.74 10.19
CA VAL A 181 -19.64 -6.84 8.98
C VAL A 181 -19.85 -5.48 8.36
N HIS A 182 -20.06 -5.43 7.04
CA HIS A 182 -20.55 -4.21 6.40
C HIS A 182 -22.07 -4.08 6.64
N GLY A 183 -22.44 -3.14 7.52
CA GLY A 183 -23.81 -2.99 8.00
C GLY A 183 -24.83 -2.77 6.89
N TRP A 184 -26.05 -3.26 7.09
CA TRP A 184 -27.18 -3.12 6.15
C TRP A 184 -26.95 -3.72 4.76
N THR A 185 -26.02 -4.68 4.65
CA THR A 185 -25.74 -5.41 3.42
C THR A 185 -25.90 -6.92 3.60
N LEU A 186 -25.74 -7.68 2.52
CA LEU A 186 -25.83 -9.14 2.48
C LEU A 186 -24.45 -9.80 2.70
N THR A 187 -23.46 -9.07 3.21
CA THR A 187 -22.13 -9.64 3.49
C THR A 187 -22.18 -10.57 4.71
N ASN A 188 -21.55 -11.73 4.63
CA ASN A 188 -21.45 -12.65 5.76
C ASN A 188 -20.45 -12.13 6.80
N PRO A 189 -20.80 -12.10 8.11
CA PRO A 189 -19.94 -11.54 9.14
C PRO A 189 -18.72 -12.41 9.47
N VAL A 190 -17.69 -11.79 10.05
CA VAL A 190 -16.53 -12.48 10.67
C VAL A 190 -16.42 -12.12 12.15
N SER A 191 -15.87 -13.02 12.96
CA SER A 191 -15.62 -12.76 14.38
C SER A 191 -14.54 -11.67 14.56
N PRO A 192 -14.75 -10.70 15.47
CA PRO A 192 -13.72 -9.71 15.81
C PRO A 192 -12.46 -10.36 16.37
N ILE A 193 -12.57 -11.46 17.13
CA ILE A 193 -11.42 -12.17 17.71
C ILE A 193 -10.45 -12.61 16.60
N LYS A 194 -10.97 -13.27 15.54
CA LYS A 194 -10.16 -13.71 14.40
C LYS A 194 -9.42 -12.54 13.73
N CYS A 195 -10.09 -11.41 13.58
CA CYS A 195 -9.49 -10.21 12.99
C CYS A 195 -8.36 -9.66 13.86
N LEU A 196 -8.59 -9.53 15.18
CA LEU A 196 -7.62 -9.00 16.13
C LEU A 196 -6.41 -9.93 16.30
N GLU A 197 -6.64 -11.25 16.36
CA GLU A 197 -5.56 -12.27 16.40
C GLU A 197 -4.70 -12.23 15.13
N SER A 198 -5.33 -12.07 13.96
CA SER A 198 -4.61 -11.90 12.70
C SER A 198 -3.80 -10.61 12.68
N ILE A 199 -4.34 -9.50 13.19
CA ILE A 199 -3.58 -8.25 13.32
C ILE A 199 -2.40 -8.43 14.28
N LYS A 200 -2.58 -9.13 15.41
CA LYS A 200 -1.49 -9.42 16.35
C LYS A 200 -0.37 -10.22 15.68
N LYS A 201 -0.73 -11.27 14.93
CA LYS A 201 0.22 -12.20 14.31
C LYS A 201 0.96 -11.59 13.12
N TYR A 202 0.27 -10.85 12.26
CA TYR A 202 0.82 -10.35 10.99
C TYR A 202 1.14 -8.86 11.00
N GLY A 203 0.73 -8.13 12.04
CA GLY A 203 0.84 -6.68 12.16
C GLY A 203 2.24 -6.16 11.88
N PHE A 204 3.27 -6.89 12.32
CA PHE A 204 4.66 -6.41 12.28
C PHE A 204 5.59 -7.23 11.38
N VAL A 205 5.04 -8.11 10.51
CA VAL A 205 5.83 -8.96 9.61
C VAL A 205 6.54 -8.15 8.52
N ALA A 206 5.84 -7.17 7.93
CA ALA A 206 6.39 -6.32 6.87
C ALA A 206 7.05 -5.03 7.39
N SER A 207 6.76 -4.64 8.62
CA SER A 207 7.20 -3.36 9.19
C SER A 207 7.06 -3.36 10.71
N GLN A 208 8.07 -2.86 11.42
CA GLN A 208 8.04 -2.66 12.87
C GLN A 208 7.21 -1.43 13.30
N TYR A 209 6.79 -0.58 12.37
CA TYR A 209 6.06 0.65 12.68
C TYR A 209 4.59 0.39 13.00
N PRO A 210 3.93 1.28 13.77
CA PRO A 210 2.63 1.00 14.39
C PRO A 210 1.53 0.57 13.41
N VAL A 211 0.63 -0.27 13.89
CA VAL A 211 -0.63 -0.60 13.22
C VAL A 211 -1.77 0.19 13.85
N ILE A 212 -2.56 0.86 13.01
CA ILE A 212 -3.74 1.63 13.42
C ILE A 212 -5.00 0.83 13.08
N ILE A 213 -5.84 0.55 14.06
CA ILE A 213 -7.16 -0.03 13.84
C ILE A 213 -8.18 1.10 13.85
N THR A 214 -8.73 1.43 12.69
CA THR A 214 -9.87 2.35 12.60
C THR A 214 -11.16 1.58 12.80
N ILE A 215 -11.93 1.94 13.81
CA ILE A 215 -13.20 1.26 14.14
C ILE A 215 -14.37 2.12 13.69
N GLU A 216 -15.31 1.53 12.96
CA GLU A 216 -16.67 2.05 12.83
C GLU A 216 -17.53 1.44 13.96
N ASP A 217 -17.73 2.22 15.03
CA ASP A 217 -18.39 1.77 16.26
C ASP A 217 -19.92 1.85 16.16
N HIS A 218 -20.59 0.71 15.96
CA HIS A 218 -22.05 0.55 16.10
C HIS A 218 -22.44 -0.21 17.38
N LEU A 219 -21.51 -0.34 18.34
CA LEU A 219 -21.73 -1.09 19.57
C LEU A 219 -22.63 -0.34 20.56
N THR A 220 -23.37 -1.13 21.35
CA THR A 220 -24.13 -0.61 22.49
C THR A 220 -23.21 -0.27 23.66
N LYS A 221 -23.76 0.34 24.73
CA LYS A 221 -22.96 0.68 25.91
C LYS A 221 -22.43 -0.58 26.61
N GLU A 222 -23.16 -1.68 26.54
CA GLU A 222 -22.85 -2.96 27.18
C GLU A 222 -21.78 -3.75 26.40
N LEU A 223 -21.71 -3.59 25.07
CA LEU A 223 -20.76 -4.29 24.22
C LEU A 223 -19.40 -3.59 24.11
N ARG A 224 -19.30 -2.29 24.40
CA ARG A 224 -18.03 -1.55 24.38
C ARG A 224 -17.00 -2.09 25.39
N PRO A 225 -17.36 -2.35 26.67
CA PRO A 225 -16.47 -3.01 27.61
C PRO A 225 -16.00 -4.39 27.11
N LYS A 226 -16.90 -5.16 26.49
CA LYS A 226 -16.57 -6.47 25.91
C LYS A 226 -15.50 -6.36 24.82
N PHE A 227 -15.60 -5.36 23.94
CA PHE A 227 -14.54 -5.09 22.96
C PHE A 227 -13.23 -4.64 23.62
N ALA A 228 -13.31 -3.76 24.62
CA ALA A 228 -12.13 -3.26 25.32
C ALA A 228 -11.36 -4.39 26.01
N GLU A 229 -12.08 -5.31 26.67
CA GLU A 229 -11.52 -6.52 27.25
C GLU A 229 -10.88 -7.41 26.18
N MET A 230 -11.59 -7.69 25.08
CA MET A 230 -11.08 -8.49 23.97
C MET A 230 -9.79 -7.92 23.37
N ALA A 231 -9.76 -6.62 23.07
CA ALA A 231 -8.57 -5.96 22.53
C ALA A 231 -7.40 -5.98 23.51
N THR A 232 -7.67 -5.74 24.80
CA THR A 232 -6.65 -5.75 25.86
C THR A 232 -6.06 -7.14 26.06
N GLN A 233 -6.89 -8.19 26.08
CA GLN A 233 -6.43 -9.58 26.23
C GLN A 233 -5.63 -10.04 25.01
N ILE A 234 -6.10 -9.74 23.80
CA ILE A 234 -5.44 -10.18 22.57
C ILE A 234 -4.11 -9.45 22.40
N PHE A 235 -4.09 -8.12 22.43
CA PHE A 235 -2.87 -7.35 22.15
C PHE A 235 -1.93 -7.25 23.35
N GLY A 236 -2.44 -7.31 24.58
CA GLY A 236 -1.63 -7.17 25.79
C GLY A 236 -0.80 -5.88 25.73
N GLU A 237 0.51 -6.02 25.94
CA GLU A 237 1.45 -4.91 25.86
C GLU A 237 1.52 -4.26 24.47
N MET A 238 1.13 -4.93 23.39
CA MET A 238 1.14 -4.33 22.06
C MET A 238 0.12 -3.19 21.95
N LEU A 239 -0.94 -3.18 22.75
CA LEU A 239 -1.97 -2.14 22.72
C LEU A 239 -1.42 -0.85 23.35
N TYR A 240 -1.33 0.22 22.57
CA TYR A 240 -1.02 1.55 23.07
C TYR A 240 -2.29 2.38 23.24
N TYR A 241 -2.35 3.08 24.37
CA TYR A 241 -3.35 4.10 24.65
C TYR A 241 -2.71 5.26 25.43
N PRO A 242 -3.14 6.51 25.19
CA PRO A 242 -2.51 7.68 25.78
C PRO A 242 -2.79 7.77 27.29
N GLN A 243 -1.83 8.31 28.04
CA GLN A 243 -2.05 8.71 29.43
C GLN A 243 -3.06 9.87 29.50
N PRO A 244 -3.72 10.13 30.64
CA PRO A 244 -4.81 11.12 30.78
C PRO A 244 -4.47 12.58 30.41
N ASN A 245 -3.22 12.89 30.09
CA ASN A 245 -2.79 14.23 29.68
C ASN A 245 -3.08 14.48 28.19
N CYS A 246 -3.60 15.66 27.87
CA CYS A 246 -3.89 16.04 26.49
C CYS A 246 -2.59 16.07 25.67
N LEU A 247 -2.53 15.24 24.61
CA LEU A 247 -1.43 15.25 23.65
C LEU A 247 -1.40 16.60 22.91
N SER A 248 -0.26 17.27 22.92
CA SER A 248 -0.01 18.46 22.09
C SER A 248 0.26 18.09 20.64
N GLU A 249 0.86 16.92 20.41
CA GLU A 249 1.14 16.33 19.10
C GLU A 249 0.88 14.82 19.12
N PHE A 250 0.64 14.22 17.94
CA PHE A 250 0.54 12.77 17.87
C PHE A 250 1.91 12.13 18.17
N PRO A 251 1.95 10.95 18.83
CA PRO A 251 3.18 10.20 18.99
C PRO A 251 3.80 9.87 17.62
N SER A 252 5.11 9.65 17.58
CA SER A 252 5.83 9.34 16.34
C SER A 252 5.76 7.86 15.98
N PRO A 253 5.89 7.49 14.70
CA PRO A 253 6.06 6.09 14.30
C PRO A 253 7.16 5.38 15.10
N GLU A 254 8.30 6.06 15.31
CA GLU A 254 9.43 5.51 16.07
C GLU A 254 9.07 5.18 17.52
N SER A 255 8.38 6.10 18.23
CA SER A 255 7.95 5.89 19.63
C SER A 255 6.91 4.79 19.79
N LEU A 256 6.22 4.43 18.71
CA LEU A 256 5.15 3.44 18.66
C LEU A 256 5.53 2.15 17.94
N LYS A 257 6.83 1.87 17.78
CA LYS A 257 7.30 0.59 17.22
C LYS A 257 6.65 -0.59 17.95
N ASN A 258 6.18 -1.55 17.16
CA ASN A 258 5.51 -2.76 17.62
C ASN A 258 4.22 -2.51 18.44
N ARG A 259 3.62 -1.31 18.32
CA ARG A 259 2.35 -0.97 18.98
C ARG A 259 1.16 -0.99 18.02
N VAL A 260 0.01 -1.37 18.56
CA VAL A 260 -1.31 -1.29 17.95
C VAL A 260 -2.07 -0.13 18.59
N ILE A 261 -2.63 0.76 17.79
CA ILE A 261 -3.39 1.93 18.28
C ILE A 261 -4.83 1.91 17.74
N ILE A 262 -5.78 2.33 18.58
CA ILE A 262 -7.19 2.42 18.20
C ILE A 262 -7.55 3.85 17.78
N SER A 263 -8.24 3.96 16.64
CA SER A 263 -8.85 5.20 16.17
C SER A 263 -10.35 5.02 15.96
N THR A 264 -11.16 5.72 16.76
CA THR A 264 -12.61 5.71 16.62
C THR A 264 -13.22 7.00 17.13
N LYS A 265 -14.53 7.12 16.99
CA LYS A 265 -15.30 8.21 17.58
C LYS A 265 -15.52 7.92 19.07
N PRO A 266 -15.13 8.83 19.99
CA PRO A 266 -15.42 8.64 21.40
C PRO A 266 -16.94 8.50 21.67
N PRO A 267 -17.36 7.60 22.58
CA PRO A 267 -18.75 7.51 23.00
C PRO A 267 -19.26 8.84 23.56
N LYS A 268 -20.53 9.18 23.30
CA LYS A 268 -21.16 10.35 23.93
C LYS A 268 -21.56 9.98 25.36
N GLU A 269 -20.97 10.63 26.35
CA GLU A 269 -21.48 10.62 27.72
C GLU A 269 -22.84 11.33 27.74
N ARG A 270 -23.93 10.56 27.81
CA ARG A 270 -25.21 11.12 28.25
C ARG A 270 -25.13 11.14 29.76
N PHE A 271 -24.88 12.32 30.35
CA PHE A 271 -25.26 12.54 31.74
C PHE A 271 -26.77 12.29 31.82
N GLU A 272 -27.17 11.25 32.52
CA GLU A 272 -28.55 11.10 32.97
C GLU A 272 -28.79 12.20 34.00
N SER A 273 -29.08 13.41 33.51
CA SER A 273 -29.79 14.38 34.32
C SER A 273 -31.10 13.70 34.70
N ASN A 274 -31.22 13.29 35.96
CA ASN A 274 -32.46 12.82 36.58
C ASN A 274 -33.58 13.79 36.19
N ARG A 275 -34.31 13.46 35.11
CA ARG A 275 -35.56 14.12 34.79
C ARG A 275 -36.55 13.61 35.81
N ILE A 276 -36.65 14.34 36.91
CA ILE A 276 -37.86 14.38 37.73
C ILE A 276 -39.00 14.57 36.72
N LYS A 277 -39.89 13.58 36.67
CA LYS A 277 -41.09 13.61 35.83
C LYS A 277 -42.00 14.70 36.37
N ASP A 278 -41.86 15.92 35.87
CA ASP A 278 -42.93 16.90 35.97
C ASP A 278 -43.91 16.66 34.83
N ASN A 279 -45.08 16.19 35.26
CA ASN A 279 -46.24 15.87 34.47
C ASN A 279 -46.85 17.18 33.97
N SER A 280 -46.72 17.50 32.68
CA SER A 280 -47.58 18.49 32.03
C SER A 280 -47.84 18.11 30.57
N ASN A 281 -49.07 17.66 30.33
CA ASN A 281 -49.66 17.46 29.02
C ASN A 281 -50.02 18.81 28.40
N TYR A 282 -49.38 19.19 27.29
CA TYR A 282 -49.98 20.05 26.27
C TYR A 282 -49.43 19.69 24.88
N PRO A 283 -50.28 19.62 23.83
CA PRO A 283 -49.86 19.27 22.49
C PRO A 283 -49.30 20.52 21.78
N VAL A 284 -48.19 20.37 21.06
CA VAL A 284 -47.69 21.41 20.15
C VAL A 284 -47.77 20.89 18.72
N MET A 285 -48.43 21.71 17.90
CA MET A 285 -48.63 21.56 16.47
C MET A 285 -47.31 21.49 15.68
N ASP A 286 -47.45 20.81 14.55
CA ASP A 286 -46.50 20.67 13.46
C ASP A 286 -46.23 22.02 12.74
N GLY A 287 -45.04 22.14 12.17
CA GLY A 287 -44.57 23.33 11.46
C GLY A 287 -43.11 23.23 11.02
N SER A 288 -42.90 22.57 9.88
CA SER A 288 -41.94 22.89 8.78
C SER A 288 -40.55 23.42 9.20
N GLY A 289 -39.41 22.78 8.95
CA GLY A 289 -39.00 22.00 7.78
C GLY A 289 -37.66 22.58 7.33
N ASP A 290 -36.56 21.82 7.41
CA ASP A 290 -35.48 21.94 6.44
C ASP A 290 -34.68 20.65 6.35
N SER A 291 -34.49 20.25 5.10
CA SER A 291 -34.05 18.95 4.63
C SER A 291 -32.56 18.93 4.38
N SER A 292 -31.84 17.97 4.96
CA SER A 292 -30.58 17.48 4.38
C SER A 292 -30.57 15.96 4.42
N SER A 293 -30.62 15.39 3.22
CA SER A 293 -30.74 13.99 2.84
C SER A 293 -29.88 13.00 3.62
N ASP A 294 -30.54 12.11 4.36
CA ASP A 294 -30.07 10.78 4.69
C ASP A 294 -30.38 9.84 3.51
N GLU A 295 -29.36 9.16 2.97
CA GLU A 295 -29.59 7.96 2.17
C GLU A 295 -29.54 6.74 3.10
N SER A 296 -30.72 6.24 3.44
CA SER A 296 -30.93 4.92 4.05
C SER A 296 -31.77 4.08 3.10
N SER A 297 -31.22 2.93 2.72
CA SER A 297 -31.76 1.97 1.75
C SER A 297 -33.13 1.41 2.17
N GLY A 298 -33.96 1.16 1.16
CA GLY A 298 -35.41 0.97 1.25
C GLY A 298 -35.92 -0.27 1.98
N LYS A 299 -37.14 -0.13 2.51
CA LYS A 299 -37.99 -1.17 3.11
C LYS A 299 -38.81 -1.89 2.05
N VAL A 300 -38.91 -3.22 2.16
CA VAL A 300 -40.03 -4.01 1.64
C VAL A 300 -40.35 -5.12 2.67
N SER A 301 -41.61 -5.21 3.07
CA SER A 301 -42.25 -6.35 3.76
C SER A 301 -43.18 -7.06 2.75
N PRO A 302 -43.52 -8.36 2.92
CA PRO A 302 -44.64 -8.80 3.78
C PRO A 302 -44.28 -10.08 4.59
N ASP A 303 -44.68 -10.26 5.84
CA ASP A 303 -45.97 -10.65 6.45
C ASP A 303 -46.41 -12.12 6.28
N SER A 304 -46.91 -12.69 7.39
CA SER A 304 -47.77 -13.90 7.59
C SER A 304 -47.18 -15.11 8.36
N THR A 305 -47.64 -15.27 9.62
CA THR A 305 -48.27 -16.45 10.30
C THR A 305 -47.69 -17.87 10.07
N SER A 306 -47.51 -18.79 11.04
CA SER A 306 -48.39 -19.26 12.14
C SER A 306 -47.71 -20.34 13.02
N GLU A 307 -48.13 -20.43 14.29
CA GLU A 307 -48.42 -21.62 15.15
C GLU A 307 -47.31 -22.65 15.48
N VAL A 308 -46.85 -22.76 16.74
CA VAL A 308 -47.33 -23.61 17.88
C VAL A 308 -47.02 -25.10 17.72
N GLU A 309 -46.18 -25.65 18.61
CA GLU A 309 -46.41 -26.97 19.23
C GLU A 309 -45.70 -27.09 20.60
N ILE A 310 -46.42 -27.63 21.57
CA ILE A 310 -46.04 -27.85 22.99
C ILE A 310 -45.90 -29.36 23.24
N LYS A 311 -44.92 -29.76 24.07
CA LYS A 311 -44.93 -30.85 25.10
C LYS A 311 -43.47 -31.26 25.35
N GLY A 312 -42.97 -31.52 26.56
CA GLY A 312 -43.53 -31.56 27.91
C GLY A 312 -42.48 -32.21 28.84
N ALA A 313 -42.41 -31.74 30.10
CA ALA A 313 -42.24 -32.46 31.39
C ALA A 313 -41.34 -33.72 31.50
N ASN A 314 -40.57 -34.05 32.55
CA ASN A 314 -40.40 -33.68 33.97
C ASN A 314 -39.06 -34.32 34.45
N GLY A 315 -38.30 -33.72 35.39
CA GLY A 315 -38.15 -34.17 36.81
C GLY A 315 -36.65 -34.25 37.17
N ARG A 316 -36.11 -33.48 38.15
CA ARG A 316 -35.97 -33.74 39.63
C ARG A 316 -35.13 -35.01 39.93
N ASP A 317 -34.07 -35.06 40.75
CA ASP A 317 -33.68 -34.50 42.08
C ASP A 317 -32.12 -34.51 42.20
N ARG A 318 -31.37 -33.61 42.85
CA ARG A 318 -31.10 -33.26 44.28
C ARG A 318 -30.19 -34.20 45.12
N ASP A 319 -29.42 -33.54 45.99
CA ASP A 319 -28.50 -33.91 47.10
C ASP A 319 -27.04 -34.28 46.75
N GLU A 320 -26.00 -33.52 47.14
CA GLU A 320 -25.47 -33.02 48.45
C GLU A 320 -24.53 -34.01 49.19
N GLY A 321 -23.33 -33.54 49.54
CA GLY A 321 -22.34 -34.26 50.35
C GLY A 321 -20.92 -33.64 50.35
N GLU A 322 -20.63 -32.78 51.33
CA GLU A 322 -19.30 -32.24 51.72
C GLU A 322 -18.36 -33.37 52.22
N THR A 323 -17.01 -33.32 52.23
CA THR A 323 -16.15 -32.45 53.07
C THR A 323 -14.63 -32.66 52.76
N CYS A 324 -13.84 -31.56 52.84
CA CYS A 324 -12.42 -31.29 53.21
C CYS A 324 -11.31 -32.40 53.13
N ALA A 325 -10.01 -32.15 52.89
CA ALA A 325 -9.13 -30.97 52.97
C ALA A 325 -7.79 -31.25 52.22
N SER A 326 -7.21 -30.24 51.55
CA SER A 326 -5.78 -29.85 51.68
C SER A 326 -5.31 -28.92 50.53
N CYS A 327 -4.48 -27.96 50.94
CA CYS A 327 -3.64 -27.01 50.20
C CYS A 327 -4.29 -25.76 49.55
N GLU A 328 -4.36 -24.69 50.36
CA GLU A 328 -4.18 -23.32 49.88
C GLU A 328 -2.74 -23.16 49.35
N CYS A 329 -2.58 -22.88 48.04
CA CYS A 329 -1.53 -22.03 47.50
C CYS A 329 -1.77 -21.76 45.99
N ASP A 330 -1.74 -20.48 45.61
CA ASP A 330 -1.46 -19.98 44.24
C ASP A 330 -2.38 -20.34 43.06
N LYS A 331 -3.56 -19.70 43.01
CA LYS A 331 -4.21 -19.32 41.73
C LYS A 331 -4.92 -17.97 41.81
N ARG A 332 -4.20 -16.89 42.18
CA ARG A 332 -4.61 -15.54 41.76
C ARG A 332 -4.02 -15.28 40.37
N LEU A 333 -4.75 -15.73 39.35
CA LEU A 333 -4.59 -15.21 37.99
C LEU A 333 -4.67 -13.67 38.09
N TYR A 334 -3.61 -13.00 37.65
CA TYR A 334 -3.60 -11.55 37.46
C TYR A 334 -4.69 -11.20 36.44
N GLN A 335 -5.91 -10.92 36.93
CA GLN A 335 -6.98 -10.39 36.10
C GLN A 335 -6.63 -8.93 35.82
N VAL A 336 -5.92 -8.71 34.71
CA VAL A 336 -5.64 -7.37 34.19
C VAL A 336 -6.99 -6.71 33.96
N CYS A 337 -7.35 -5.74 34.80
CA CYS A 337 -8.56 -4.95 34.63
C CYS A 337 -8.42 -4.18 33.30
N SER A 338 -9.30 -4.45 32.34
CA SER A 338 -9.22 -3.77 31.04
C SER A 338 -9.52 -2.27 31.20
N PRO A 339 -8.74 -1.38 30.55
CA PRO A 339 -9.05 0.04 30.55
C PRO A 339 -10.44 0.29 29.96
N ASP A 340 -11.09 1.39 30.38
CA ASP A 340 -12.37 1.80 29.78
C ASP A 340 -12.24 1.98 28.26
N TYR A 341 -13.27 1.59 27.49
CA TYR A 341 -13.25 1.66 26.03
C TYR A 341 -12.83 3.03 25.49
N LYS A 342 -13.24 4.13 26.14
CA LYS A 342 -12.88 5.49 25.73
C LYS A 342 -11.39 5.76 25.93
N SER A 343 -10.78 5.20 26.97
CA SER A 343 -9.35 5.36 27.27
C SER A 343 -8.47 4.66 26.22
N LEU A 344 -8.95 3.59 25.58
CA LEU A 344 -8.22 2.90 24.51
C LEU A 344 -8.06 3.75 23.24
N ILE A 345 -8.83 4.82 23.08
CA ILE A 345 -8.88 5.60 21.85
C ILE A 345 -7.73 6.60 21.82
N THR A 346 -6.73 6.32 20.99
CA THR A 346 -5.58 7.21 20.78
C THR A 346 -5.90 8.32 19.79
N ILE A 347 -6.54 8.00 18.66
CA ILE A 347 -6.84 8.98 17.59
C ILE A 347 -8.34 9.18 17.51
N HIS A 348 -8.81 10.33 18.01
CA HIS A 348 -10.24 10.63 18.13
C HIS A 348 -10.82 11.11 16.80
N ASN A 349 -11.77 10.35 16.24
CA ASN A 349 -12.55 10.77 15.08
C ASN A 349 -13.66 11.75 15.52
N LYS A 350 -13.68 12.97 14.99
CA LYS A 350 -14.70 13.98 15.33
C LYS A 350 -15.65 14.24 14.15
N LYS A 351 -16.96 14.16 14.40
CA LYS A 351 -18.00 14.65 13.47
C LYS A 351 -18.40 16.06 13.90
N LEU A 352 -17.79 17.06 13.27
CA LEU A 352 -18.01 18.47 13.58
C LEU A 352 -19.23 19.03 12.82
N LYS A 353 -20.02 19.87 13.50
CA LYS A 353 -21.08 20.68 12.90
C LYS A 353 -20.52 22.04 12.48
N GLY A 354 -21.27 22.80 11.67
CA GLY A 354 -20.87 24.14 11.21
C GLY A 354 -20.27 24.16 9.81
N SER A 355 -19.72 25.32 9.44
CA SER A 355 -19.12 25.56 8.12
C SER A 355 -17.87 24.70 7.91
N LEU A 356 -17.43 24.54 6.66
CA LEU A 356 -16.19 23.81 6.37
C LEU A 356 -14.97 24.44 7.07
N LYS A 357 -14.92 25.77 7.12
CA LYS A 357 -13.91 26.53 7.85
C LYS A 357 -13.90 26.21 9.34
N ASP A 358 -15.06 26.07 9.97
CA ASP A 358 -15.16 25.66 11.38
C ASP A 358 -14.62 24.25 11.61
N LYS A 359 -14.91 23.32 10.68
CA LYS A 359 -14.42 21.93 10.76
C LYS A 359 -12.89 21.85 10.65
N LEU A 360 -12.28 22.76 9.87
CA LEU A 360 -10.85 22.81 9.58
C LEU A 360 -10.02 23.66 10.56
N LYS A 361 -10.64 24.33 11.53
CA LYS A 361 -9.91 25.10 12.57
C LYS A 361 -8.87 24.24 13.28
N THR A 362 -7.63 24.69 13.35
CA THR A 362 -6.55 23.94 14.01
C THR A 362 -6.48 24.13 15.51
N ASP A 363 -7.26 25.06 16.05
CA ASP A 363 -7.29 25.37 17.48
C ASP A 363 -8.03 24.25 18.24
N GLY A 364 -7.47 23.85 19.39
CA GLY A 364 -8.01 22.82 20.27
C GLY A 364 -7.32 21.47 20.15
N GLU A 365 -8.01 20.43 20.66
CA GLU A 365 -7.48 19.07 20.71
C GLU A 365 -7.23 18.45 19.33
N LEU A 366 -6.16 17.66 19.25
CA LEU A 366 -5.85 16.82 18.09
C LEU A 366 -7.02 15.93 17.73
N ARG A 367 -7.28 15.81 16.44
CA ARG A 367 -8.40 15.02 15.93
C ARG A 367 -8.13 14.42 14.56
N ARG A 368 -8.94 13.43 14.25
CA ARG A 368 -9.11 12.91 12.90
C ARG A 368 -10.45 13.35 12.32
N LEU A 369 -10.46 13.75 11.06
CA LEU A 369 -11.66 13.85 10.23
C LEU A 369 -11.67 12.72 9.20
N SER A 370 -12.86 12.22 8.84
CA SER A 370 -13.03 11.21 7.80
C SER A 370 -14.00 11.70 6.74
N TRP A 371 -13.55 11.83 5.49
CA TRP A 371 -14.31 12.36 4.37
C TRP A 371 -14.34 11.37 3.20
N SER A 372 -15.47 11.30 2.49
CA SER A 372 -15.49 10.60 1.20
C SER A 372 -14.63 11.35 0.18
N GLU A 373 -14.16 10.65 -0.85
CA GLU A 373 -13.44 11.26 -1.98
C GLU A 373 -14.18 12.48 -2.54
N THR A 374 -15.51 12.40 -2.70
CA THR A 374 -16.35 13.49 -3.23
C THR A 374 -16.39 14.70 -2.29
N THR A 375 -16.34 14.46 -0.98
CA THR A 375 -16.33 15.54 0.02
C THR A 375 -15.00 16.29 -0.06
N LEU A 376 -13.88 15.56 -0.18
CA LEU A 376 -12.57 16.17 -0.35
C LEU A 376 -12.48 16.94 -1.67
N GLU A 377 -12.93 16.36 -2.78
CA GLU A 377 -12.93 17.01 -4.10
C GLU A 377 -13.62 18.38 -4.02
N LYS A 378 -14.88 18.42 -3.53
CA LYS A 378 -15.63 19.68 -3.35
C LYS A 378 -14.98 20.65 -2.37
N ALA A 379 -14.47 20.15 -1.24
CA ALA A 379 -13.80 20.99 -0.24
C ALA A 379 -12.52 21.63 -0.80
N SER A 380 -11.79 20.89 -1.64
CA SER A 380 -10.50 21.32 -2.19
C SER A 380 -10.60 22.47 -3.19
N GLU A 381 -11.75 22.61 -3.86
CA GLU A 381 -12.02 23.71 -4.81
C GLU A 381 -12.01 25.08 -4.15
N SER A 382 -12.39 25.18 -2.87
CA SER A 382 -12.58 26.45 -2.16
C SER A 382 -11.77 26.61 -0.88
N HIS A 383 -11.31 25.51 -0.26
CA HIS A 383 -10.65 25.51 1.05
C HIS A 383 -9.34 24.72 1.06
N GLY A 384 -8.67 24.58 -0.09
CA GLY A 384 -7.45 23.78 -0.24
C GLY A 384 -6.34 24.13 0.77
N THR A 385 -6.11 25.42 1.02
CA THR A 385 -5.10 25.90 1.99
C THR A 385 -5.48 25.57 3.43
N ASP A 386 -6.77 25.68 3.78
CA ASP A 386 -7.27 25.32 5.11
C ASP A 386 -7.16 23.80 5.35
N ILE A 387 -7.35 22.97 4.33
CA ILE A 387 -7.14 21.52 4.40
C ILE A 387 -5.66 21.23 4.70
N ILE A 388 -4.73 21.86 3.97
CA ILE A 388 -3.30 21.67 4.19
C ILE A 388 -2.93 22.05 5.62
N ARG A 389 -3.33 23.24 6.08
CA ARG A 389 -3.12 23.70 7.47
C ARG A 389 -3.67 22.72 8.50
N PHE A 390 -4.88 22.21 8.27
CA PHE A 390 -5.47 21.19 9.13
C PHE A 390 -4.58 19.95 9.21
N THR A 391 -4.10 19.42 8.08
CA THR A 391 -3.27 18.22 8.03
C THR A 391 -1.84 18.37 8.57
N GLN A 392 -1.37 19.58 8.85
CA GLN A 392 -0.06 19.77 9.50
C GLN A 392 -0.09 19.18 10.92
N LYS A 393 -1.15 19.47 11.69
CA LYS A 393 -1.30 18.99 13.07
C LYS A 393 -2.28 17.84 13.24
N ASN A 394 -3.32 17.78 12.41
CA ASN A 394 -4.42 16.82 12.51
C ASN A 394 -4.34 15.75 11.43
N ILE A 395 -5.14 14.69 11.58
CA ILE A 395 -5.21 13.59 10.61
C ILE A 395 -6.46 13.73 9.74
N LEU A 396 -6.29 13.66 8.42
CA LEU A 396 -7.40 13.54 7.48
C LEU A 396 -7.40 12.13 6.87
N ARG A 397 -8.53 11.43 7.06
CA ARG A 397 -8.84 10.19 6.35
C ARG A 397 -9.76 10.48 5.16
N VAL A 398 -9.41 9.92 4.01
CA VAL A 398 -10.19 9.98 2.78
C VAL A 398 -10.56 8.58 2.36
N TYR A 399 -11.83 8.30 2.09
CA TYR A 399 -12.30 6.95 1.76
C TYR A 399 -13.17 6.92 0.48
N PRO A 400 -13.30 5.76 -0.19
CA PRO A 400 -14.09 5.63 -1.41
C PRO A 400 -15.57 5.97 -1.15
N ARG A 401 -16.24 6.62 -2.10
CA ARG A 401 -17.68 6.89 -1.99
C ARG A 401 -18.50 5.60 -2.05
N ALA A 402 -19.65 5.58 -1.37
CA ALA A 402 -20.53 4.41 -1.25
C ALA A 402 -21.01 3.84 -2.61
N THR A 403 -21.14 4.66 -3.65
CA THR A 403 -21.54 4.19 -4.99
C THR A 403 -20.51 3.27 -5.67
N ARG A 404 -19.31 3.12 -5.10
CA ARG A 404 -18.29 2.16 -5.56
C ARG A 404 -18.57 0.75 -5.06
N VAL A 405 -19.77 0.24 -5.31
CA VAL A 405 -20.25 -1.07 -4.83
C VAL A 405 -19.39 -2.26 -5.27
N LYS A 406 -18.69 -2.14 -6.41
CA LYS A 406 -17.72 -3.14 -6.91
C LYS A 406 -16.31 -3.02 -6.29
N SER A 407 -16.17 -2.25 -5.20
CA SER A 407 -14.89 -2.03 -4.50
C SER A 407 -13.79 -1.40 -5.38
N SER A 408 -14.18 -0.58 -6.37
CA SER A 408 -13.23 0.23 -7.15
C SER A 408 -12.57 1.30 -6.28
N ASN A 409 -11.42 1.84 -6.72
CA ASN A 409 -10.70 2.88 -5.99
C ASN A 409 -10.59 4.20 -6.78
N PHE A 410 -10.59 5.31 -6.05
CA PHE A 410 -10.36 6.66 -6.59
C PHE A 410 -8.87 6.92 -6.84
N LYS A 411 -8.51 8.03 -7.47
CA LYS A 411 -7.08 8.32 -7.70
C LYS A 411 -6.45 8.90 -6.42
N PRO A 412 -5.41 8.29 -5.84
CA PRO A 412 -4.97 8.64 -4.48
C PRO A 412 -4.33 10.02 -4.34
N HIS A 413 -3.74 10.54 -5.42
CA HIS A 413 -3.09 11.85 -5.47
C HIS A 413 -3.95 13.01 -4.92
N ILE A 414 -5.29 12.96 -5.07
CA ILE A 414 -6.18 14.02 -4.56
C ILE A 414 -6.08 14.16 -3.05
N GLY A 415 -5.83 13.08 -2.31
CA GLY A 415 -5.59 13.14 -0.87
C GLY A 415 -4.19 13.66 -0.54
N TRP A 416 -3.16 13.07 -1.15
CA TRP A 416 -1.77 13.39 -0.84
C TRP A 416 -1.39 14.83 -1.16
N MET A 417 -1.94 15.40 -2.24
CA MET A 417 -1.68 16.80 -2.62
C MET A 417 -2.12 17.82 -1.55
N TYR A 418 -3.12 17.48 -0.74
CA TYR A 418 -3.58 18.31 0.37
C TYR A 418 -3.11 17.80 1.74
N GLY A 419 -2.13 16.89 1.78
CA GLY A 419 -1.52 16.40 3.01
C GLY A 419 -2.31 15.34 3.77
N ALA A 420 -3.36 14.76 3.17
CA ALA A 420 -4.15 13.72 3.82
C ALA A 420 -3.31 12.47 4.08
N GLN A 421 -3.22 12.08 5.35
CA GLN A 421 -2.36 10.99 5.82
C GLN A 421 -2.96 9.62 5.51
N MET A 422 -4.28 9.47 5.69
CA MET A 422 -4.98 8.19 5.57
C MET A 422 -5.84 8.17 4.30
N VAL A 423 -5.22 7.90 3.15
CA VAL A 423 -5.93 7.70 1.88
C VAL A 423 -6.34 6.22 1.77
N ALA A 424 -7.56 5.90 2.19
CA ALA A 424 -8.06 4.55 2.40
C ALA A 424 -8.53 3.87 1.10
N PHE A 425 -8.07 2.65 0.85
CA PHE A 425 -8.31 1.91 -0.39
C PHE A 425 -8.90 0.53 -0.15
N ASN A 426 -9.79 0.10 -1.04
CA ASN A 426 -10.24 -1.29 -1.11
C ASN A 426 -9.07 -2.16 -1.61
N MET A 427 -8.40 -2.87 -0.70
CA MET A 427 -7.17 -3.63 -0.96
C MET A 427 -7.39 -4.97 -1.68
N GLN A 428 -8.63 -5.47 -1.65
CA GLN A 428 -9.10 -6.67 -2.32
C GLN A 428 -9.36 -6.46 -3.83
N GLY A 429 -9.42 -5.20 -4.28
CA GLY A 429 -9.65 -4.86 -5.68
C GLY A 429 -8.41 -4.98 -6.57
N LEU A 430 -8.59 -4.76 -7.86
CA LEU A 430 -7.53 -4.59 -8.85
C LEU A 430 -7.68 -3.24 -9.56
N GLY A 431 -6.60 -2.77 -10.20
CA GLY A 431 -6.67 -1.67 -11.17
C GLY A 431 -5.69 -0.53 -10.92
N LYS A 432 -5.74 0.45 -11.82
CA LYS A 432 -4.73 1.52 -11.95
C LYS A 432 -4.50 2.31 -10.66
N SER A 433 -5.57 2.63 -9.93
CA SER A 433 -5.44 3.42 -8.70
C SER A 433 -4.69 2.65 -7.61
N LEU A 434 -4.93 1.34 -7.48
CA LEU A 434 -4.24 0.51 -6.47
C LEU A 434 -2.74 0.41 -6.77
N TRP A 435 -2.37 0.36 -8.05
CA TRP A 435 -0.97 0.43 -8.47
C TRP A 435 -0.27 1.73 -8.06
N LEU A 436 -0.97 2.86 -8.11
CA LEU A 436 -0.42 4.14 -7.64
C LEU A 436 -0.24 4.14 -6.12
N MET A 437 -1.22 3.61 -5.39
CA MET A 437 -1.16 3.44 -3.93
C MET A 437 0.03 2.58 -3.51
N GLN A 438 0.15 1.38 -4.11
CA GLN A 438 1.26 0.47 -3.87
C GLN A 438 2.60 1.11 -4.26
N GLY A 439 2.67 1.79 -5.40
CA GLY A 439 3.88 2.48 -5.86
C GLY A 439 4.38 3.53 -4.85
N MET A 440 3.48 4.36 -4.31
CA MET A 440 3.82 5.35 -3.29
C MET A 440 4.41 4.69 -2.04
N PHE A 441 3.80 3.60 -1.57
CA PHE A 441 4.20 2.94 -0.33
C PHE A 441 5.33 1.91 -0.50
N ARG A 442 5.93 1.79 -1.69
CA ARG A 442 7.27 1.20 -1.86
C ARG A 442 8.39 2.13 -1.39
N ALA A 443 8.08 3.42 -1.19
CA ALA A 443 9.01 4.39 -0.62
C ALA A 443 9.42 4.01 0.81
N ASN A 444 10.54 4.58 1.28
CA ASN A 444 11.02 4.43 2.64
C ASN A 444 11.13 2.96 3.11
N GLY A 445 11.72 2.11 2.27
CA GLY A 445 11.90 0.68 2.56
C GLY A 445 10.59 -0.11 2.65
N GLY A 446 9.49 0.39 2.05
CA GLY A 446 8.22 -0.31 2.06
C GLY A 446 7.51 -0.36 3.42
N CYS A 447 7.94 0.45 4.39
CA CYS A 447 7.52 0.29 5.79
C CYS A 447 6.08 0.76 6.08
N GLY A 448 5.39 1.31 5.08
CA GLY A 448 4.00 1.77 5.17
C GLY A 448 3.81 3.18 5.74
N TYR A 449 4.90 3.89 6.06
CA TYR A 449 4.94 5.28 6.49
C TYR A 449 5.90 6.08 5.59
N VAL A 450 5.39 7.13 4.94
CA VAL A 450 6.19 7.99 4.04
C VAL A 450 6.09 9.42 4.54
N LYS A 451 7.21 10.04 4.89
CA LYS A 451 7.23 11.41 5.41
C LYS A 451 6.70 12.37 4.35
N LYS A 452 5.84 13.30 4.75
CA LYS A 452 5.28 14.30 3.83
C LYS A 452 6.37 15.25 3.34
N PRO A 453 6.20 15.85 2.15
CA PRO A 453 7.02 16.98 1.71
C PRO A 453 6.95 18.13 2.72
N GLU A 454 8.05 18.86 2.89
CA GLU A 454 8.15 19.99 3.83
C GLU A 454 7.08 21.07 3.59
N ILE A 455 6.75 21.32 2.32
CA ILE A 455 5.69 22.23 1.89
C ILE A 455 4.27 21.86 2.41
N LEU A 456 4.07 20.62 2.86
CA LEU A 456 2.82 20.13 3.46
C LEU A 456 2.90 19.99 4.98
N MET A 457 4.03 20.32 5.60
CA MET A 457 4.27 20.20 7.04
C MET A 457 4.52 21.54 7.72
N GLN A 458 5.16 22.50 7.04
CA GLN A 458 5.52 23.79 7.63
C GLN A 458 4.56 24.91 7.24
N LYS A 459 4.39 25.87 8.15
CA LYS A 459 3.79 27.17 7.84
C LYS A 459 4.85 27.98 7.09
N LEU A 460 4.64 28.24 5.81
CA LEU A 460 5.55 29.08 5.02
C LEU A 460 5.65 30.47 5.68
N GLN A 461 6.87 30.97 5.85
CA GLN A 461 7.15 32.24 6.55
C GLN A 461 6.68 33.48 5.78
N CYS A 462 6.40 33.33 4.49
CA CYS A 462 5.83 34.35 3.62
C CYS A 462 4.33 34.05 3.38
N ASP A 463 3.50 35.10 3.29
CA ASP A 463 2.03 35.06 3.12
C ASP A 463 1.48 34.27 1.91
N ASN A 464 2.33 33.54 1.19
CA ASN A 464 1.95 32.65 0.11
C ASN A 464 1.76 31.23 0.64
N ASP A 465 0.55 30.91 1.09
CA ASP A 465 0.16 29.53 1.35
C ASP A 465 0.43 28.64 0.11
N PHE A 466 0.88 27.41 0.35
CA PHE A 466 0.99 26.42 -0.71
C PHE A 466 -0.41 26.09 -1.27
N VAL A 467 -0.57 26.25 -2.59
CA VAL A 467 -1.79 25.92 -3.32
C VAL A 467 -1.43 24.86 -4.37
N PRO A 468 -1.91 23.61 -4.25
CA PRO A 468 -1.51 22.52 -5.15
C PRO A 468 -1.79 22.73 -6.64
N THR A 469 -2.69 23.66 -6.99
CA THR A 469 -3.05 24.01 -8.37
C THR A 469 -2.17 25.11 -8.96
N ARG A 470 -1.36 25.81 -8.16
CA ARG A 470 -0.42 26.82 -8.66
C ARG A 470 0.83 26.15 -9.22
N ILE A 471 1.32 26.68 -10.33
CA ILE A 471 2.60 26.23 -10.92
C ILE A 471 3.72 26.76 -10.03
N MET A 472 4.51 25.82 -9.50
CA MET A 472 5.71 26.11 -8.72
C MET A 472 6.95 26.01 -9.62
N PRO A 473 8.10 26.58 -9.22
CA PRO A 473 9.36 26.34 -9.90
C PRO A 473 9.73 24.86 -9.90
N VAL A 474 10.44 24.42 -10.95
CA VAL A 474 10.97 23.06 -11.06
C VAL A 474 12.02 22.85 -9.97
N LYS A 475 11.82 21.80 -9.15
CA LYS A 475 12.74 21.40 -8.08
C LYS A 475 13.74 20.35 -8.55
N LYS A 476 13.31 19.42 -9.42
CA LYS A 476 14.14 18.32 -9.92
C LYS A 476 13.72 17.95 -11.34
N THR A 477 14.66 17.62 -12.20
CA THR A 477 14.36 17.00 -13.51
C THR A 477 14.74 15.53 -13.46
N LEU A 478 13.77 14.65 -13.65
CA LEU A 478 14.01 13.21 -13.79
C LEU A 478 14.31 12.90 -15.27
N LYS A 479 15.47 12.32 -15.54
CA LYS A 479 15.81 11.73 -16.84
C LYS A 479 15.64 10.22 -16.76
N VAL A 480 14.86 9.66 -17.68
CA VAL A 480 14.61 8.21 -17.76
C VAL A 480 15.04 7.75 -19.15
N LYS A 481 16.14 7.00 -19.21
CA LYS A 481 16.57 6.33 -20.43
C LYS A 481 16.16 4.86 -20.40
N ILE A 482 15.36 4.46 -21.38
CA ILE A 482 14.88 3.10 -21.55
C ILE A 482 15.75 2.43 -22.60
N TYR A 483 16.65 1.57 -22.16
CA TYR A 483 17.53 0.82 -23.06
C TYR A 483 16.79 -0.33 -23.75
N MET A 484 16.33 -1.29 -22.95
CA MET A 484 15.84 -2.57 -23.47
C MET A 484 14.95 -3.28 -22.45
N GLY A 485 14.34 -4.40 -22.85
CA GLY A 485 13.64 -5.29 -21.95
C GLY A 485 13.93 -6.76 -22.25
N HIS A 486 13.75 -7.63 -21.25
CA HIS A 486 14.03 -9.06 -21.33
C HIS A 486 13.10 -9.86 -20.40
N GLY A 487 13.08 -11.19 -20.55
CA GLY A 487 12.36 -12.11 -19.65
C GLY A 487 11.02 -12.61 -20.19
N TRP A 488 10.33 -11.85 -21.05
CA TRP A 488 9.00 -12.24 -21.56
C TRP A 488 8.97 -13.59 -22.28
N SER A 489 10.02 -13.94 -23.04
CA SER A 489 10.08 -15.23 -23.74
C SER A 489 10.18 -16.44 -22.81
N LEU A 490 10.50 -16.21 -21.53
CA LEU A 490 10.54 -17.22 -20.48
C LEU A 490 9.22 -17.26 -19.70
N ASP A 491 8.61 -16.09 -19.48
CA ASP A 491 7.41 -15.95 -18.65
C ASP A 491 6.10 -16.23 -19.43
N PHE A 492 6.15 -16.15 -20.75
CA PHE A 492 4.97 -16.28 -21.62
C PHE A 492 5.19 -17.32 -22.71
N SER A 493 4.11 -18.01 -23.11
CA SER A 493 4.16 -18.91 -24.25
C SER A 493 4.49 -18.14 -25.54
N PRO A 494 5.11 -18.78 -26.55
CA PRO A 494 5.47 -18.11 -27.80
C PRO A 494 4.29 -17.45 -28.53
N THR A 495 3.05 -17.89 -28.26
CA THR A 495 1.82 -17.37 -28.86
C THR A 495 0.93 -16.61 -27.89
N HIS A 496 1.48 -16.16 -26.76
CA HIS A 496 0.70 -15.48 -25.72
C HIS A 496 0.13 -14.14 -26.19
N PHE A 497 0.98 -13.36 -26.84
CA PHE A 497 0.70 -12.02 -27.37
C PHE A 497 0.14 -12.16 -28.79
N ASP A 498 0.99 -12.64 -29.70
CA ASP A 498 0.65 -12.85 -31.09
C ASP A 498 0.56 -14.33 -31.47
N MET A 499 -0.49 -14.72 -32.19
CA MET A 499 -0.68 -16.11 -32.60
C MET A 499 0.32 -16.58 -33.67
N PHE A 500 0.82 -15.67 -34.49
CA PHE A 500 1.60 -15.98 -35.71
C PHE A 500 2.93 -15.23 -35.84
N SER A 501 3.31 -14.48 -34.82
CA SER A 501 4.50 -13.64 -34.75
C SER A 501 5.00 -13.56 -33.30
N PRO A 502 6.25 -13.15 -33.08
CA PRO A 502 6.66 -12.57 -31.82
C PRO A 502 5.94 -11.24 -31.54
N PRO A 503 5.99 -10.73 -30.30
CA PRO A 503 5.28 -9.51 -29.91
C PRO A 503 5.89 -8.22 -30.50
N ASP A 504 5.03 -7.20 -30.58
CA ASP A 504 5.26 -5.81 -30.97
C ASP A 504 5.31 -4.87 -29.73
N PHE A 505 6.38 -4.96 -28.95
CA PHE A 505 6.44 -4.26 -27.67
C PHE A 505 6.70 -2.75 -27.75
N TYR A 506 6.01 -2.01 -26.87
CA TYR A 506 6.31 -0.60 -26.58
C TYR A 506 6.01 -0.26 -25.12
N ILE A 507 6.58 0.86 -24.65
CA ILE A 507 6.46 1.28 -23.25
C ILE A 507 5.71 2.61 -23.15
N LYS A 508 4.76 2.69 -22.22
CA LYS A 508 4.14 3.93 -21.75
C LYS A 508 4.83 4.37 -20.46
N VAL A 509 5.43 5.55 -20.49
CA VAL A 509 6.08 6.18 -19.33
C VAL A 509 5.22 7.35 -18.88
N ARG A 510 4.81 7.37 -17.62
CA ARG A 510 3.92 8.42 -17.10
C ARG A 510 4.40 8.93 -15.75
N ILE A 511 4.29 10.24 -15.56
CA ILE A 511 4.38 10.85 -14.25
C ILE A 511 2.97 11.06 -13.71
N VAL A 512 2.75 10.63 -12.47
CA VAL A 512 1.54 10.88 -11.70
C VAL A 512 1.95 11.59 -10.42
N GLY A 513 1.29 12.69 -10.07
CA GLY A 513 1.67 13.51 -8.91
C GLY A 513 0.88 14.80 -8.92
N MET A 514 1.58 15.92 -8.67
CA MET A 514 1.00 17.26 -8.82
C MET A 514 0.50 17.50 -10.25
N PRO A 515 -0.59 18.26 -10.46
CA PRO A 515 -1.15 18.53 -11.79
C PRO A 515 -0.12 19.11 -12.77
N ALA A 516 0.77 19.97 -12.28
CA ALA A 516 1.84 20.58 -13.08
C ALA A 516 2.91 19.57 -13.54
N ASP A 517 3.06 18.44 -12.82
CA ASP A 517 4.09 17.43 -13.08
C ASP A 517 3.58 16.28 -13.97
N ILE A 518 2.27 16.19 -14.23
CA ILE A 518 1.68 15.07 -14.99
C ILE A 518 2.19 15.08 -16.43
N ALA A 519 2.85 13.99 -16.82
CA ALA A 519 3.36 13.78 -18.16
C ALA A 519 3.05 12.37 -18.65
N LYS A 520 2.89 12.21 -19.98
CA LYS A 520 2.73 10.91 -20.63
C LYS A 520 3.60 10.87 -21.88
N LYS A 521 4.52 9.91 -21.93
CA LYS A 521 5.38 9.63 -23.07
C LYS A 521 5.26 8.15 -23.46
N LYS A 522 5.68 7.82 -24.67
CA LYS A 522 5.72 6.45 -25.16
C LYS A 522 6.99 6.26 -26.00
N THR A 523 7.55 5.05 -25.96
CA THR A 523 8.60 4.65 -26.88
C THR A 523 8.04 4.33 -28.25
N LYS A 524 8.92 4.12 -29.23
CA LYS A 524 8.60 3.45 -30.49
C LYS A 524 8.19 1.99 -30.23
N VAL A 525 7.41 1.45 -31.16
CA VAL A 525 7.06 0.03 -31.18
C VAL A 525 8.24 -0.74 -31.78
N ILE A 526 8.70 -1.78 -31.10
CA ILE A 526 9.67 -2.73 -31.64
C ILE A 526 8.89 -3.96 -32.08
N THR A 527 8.82 -4.17 -33.39
CA THR A 527 7.97 -5.21 -33.97
C THR A 527 8.63 -6.58 -34.01
N ASP A 528 7.84 -7.64 -33.88
CA ASP A 528 8.25 -9.04 -34.02
C ASP A 528 9.50 -9.41 -33.19
N ASN A 529 9.62 -8.92 -31.94
CA ASN A 529 10.82 -9.13 -31.14
C ASN A 529 10.58 -9.31 -29.62
N TRP A 530 10.97 -10.48 -29.11
CA TRP A 530 10.95 -10.80 -27.67
C TRP A 530 11.99 -10.05 -26.83
N PHE A 531 13.02 -9.47 -27.47
CA PHE A 531 14.14 -8.77 -26.82
C PHE A 531 14.22 -7.32 -27.35
N PRO A 532 13.23 -6.47 -27.03
CA PRO A 532 13.16 -5.13 -27.57
C PRO A 532 14.29 -4.25 -27.04
N VAL A 533 14.92 -3.49 -27.94
CA VAL A 533 15.89 -2.43 -27.62
C VAL A 533 15.30 -1.11 -28.13
N TRP A 534 14.90 -0.25 -27.19
CA TRP A 534 14.33 1.06 -27.51
C TRP A 534 15.41 2.12 -27.66
N ASP A 535 16.31 2.19 -26.68
CA ASP A 535 17.34 3.22 -26.53
C ASP A 535 16.77 4.65 -26.66
N GLU A 536 15.73 4.92 -25.85
CA GLU A 536 15.00 6.19 -25.86
C GLU A 536 15.05 6.88 -24.50
N GLU A 537 15.31 8.19 -24.51
CA GLU A 537 15.41 9.02 -23.30
C GLU A 537 14.25 9.99 -23.17
N PHE A 538 13.80 10.17 -21.93
CA PHE A 538 12.71 11.05 -21.57
C PHE A 538 13.07 11.94 -20.38
N GLU A 539 12.87 13.25 -20.52
CA GLU A 539 13.00 14.19 -19.41
C GLU A 539 11.64 14.61 -18.83
N PHE A 540 11.58 14.73 -17.50
CA PHE A 540 10.40 15.13 -16.74
C PHE A 540 10.80 16.19 -15.69
N PRO A 541 10.51 17.47 -15.91
CA PRO A 541 10.65 18.49 -14.88
C PRO A 541 9.57 18.31 -13.80
N LEU A 542 9.95 18.34 -12.53
CA LEU A 542 9.08 18.07 -11.38
C LEU A 542 9.15 19.21 -10.39
N THR A 543 7.98 19.68 -9.98
CA THR A 543 7.80 20.72 -8.96
C THR A 543 7.76 20.13 -7.56
N VAL A 544 7.15 18.95 -7.37
CA VAL A 544 7.08 18.25 -6.07
C VAL A 544 7.46 16.78 -6.25
N PRO A 545 8.76 16.47 -6.45
CA PRO A 545 9.25 15.11 -6.73
C PRO A 545 8.92 14.09 -5.62
N GLU A 546 8.73 14.53 -4.37
CA GLU A 546 8.45 13.69 -3.20
C GLU A 546 7.09 12.98 -3.25
N ILE A 547 6.15 13.45 -4.08
CA ILE A 547 4.87 12.77 -4.31
C ILE A 547 4.67 12.35 -5.77
N ALA A 548 5.70 12.51 -6.60
CA ALA A 548 5.67 12.09 -7.98
C ALA A 548 5.94 10.59 -8.09
N LEU A 549 5.15 9.90 -8.91
CA LEU A 549 5.26 8.49 -9.21
C LEU A 549 5.58 8.32 -10.69
N LEU A 550 6.61 7.52 -10.98
CA LEU A 550 6.95 7.03 -12.31
C LEU A 550 6.19 5.72 -12.56
N GLN A 551 5.22 5.76 -13.46
CA GLN A 551 4.54 4.56 -13.95
C GLN A 551 5.16 4.13 -15.28
N ILE A 552 5.59 2.88 -15.33
CA ILE A 552 6.09 2.21 -16.54
C ILE A 552 5.12 1.08 -16.85
N GLN A 553 4.56 1.07 -18.06
CA GLN A 553 3.67 0.01 -18.51
C GLN A 553 4.11 -0.46 -19.90
N VAL A 554 4.40 -1.75 -20.02
CA VAL A 554 4.75 -2.39 -21.27
C VAL A 554 3.49 -2.98 -21.89
N LYS A 555 3.36 -2.81 -23.20
CA LYS A 555 2.22 -3.28 -23.97
C LYS A 555 2.71 -3.88 -25.26
N ASP A 556 1.94 -4.83 -25.74
CA ASP A 556 2.05 -5.36 -27.09
C ASP A 556 1.09 -4.61 -28.02
N LYS A 557 1.49 -4.36 -29.28
CA LYS A 557 0.75 -3.49 -30.20
C LYS A 557 -0.11 -4.31 -31.15
N ASP A 558 -1.40 -4.34 -30.86
CA ASP A 558 -2.39 -5.02 -31.71
C ASP A 558 -3.12 -4.09 -32.69
N GLN A 559 -3.77 -4.68 -33.70
CA GLN A 559 -4.77 -3.97 -34.52
C GLN A 559 -5.99 -3.54 -33.69
N GLY A 560 -6.30 -4.31 -32.64
CA GLY A 560 -7.40 -4.04 -31.71
C GLY A 560 -6.93 -3.37 -30.42
N LYS A 561 -7.27 -3.99 -29.29
CA LYS A 561 -6.83 -3.53 -27.97
C LYS A 561 -5.45 -4.12 -27.68
N ASP A 562 -4.46 -3.25 -27.62
CA ASP A 562 -3.11 -3.58 -27.16
C ASP A 562 -3.10 -4.45 -25.89
N ASP A 563 -2.44 -5.59 -25.97
CA ASP A 563 -2.26 -6.49 -24.83
C ASP A 563 -1.35 -5.89 -23.74
N PHE A 564 -1.48 -6.43 -22.53
CA PHE A 564 -0.73 -5.99 -21.36
C PHE A 564 0.45 -6.93 -21.12
N ALA A 565 1.67 -6.39 -21.15
CA ALA A 565 2.89 -7.17 -21.01
C ALA A 565 3.59 -6.98 -19.65
N GLY A 566 3.08 -6.07 -18.81
CA GLY A 566 3.62 -5.82 -17.47
C GLY A 566 3.60 -4.35 -17.09
N GLN A 567 3.68 -4.05 -15.80
CA GLN A 567 3.85 -2.68 -15.33
C GLN A 567 4.59 -2.61 -13.99
N THR A 568 5.04 -1.41 -13.67
CA THR A 568 5.53 -1.06 -12.34
C THR A 568 5.15 0.39 -12.03
N CYS A 569 5.17 0.74 -10.75
CA CYS A 569 4.98 2.10 -10.27
C CYS A 569 6.01 2.37 -9.19
N LEU A 570 6.78 3.44 -9.36
CA LEU A 570 7.96 3.75 -8.55
C LEU A 570 7.87 5.18 -8.01
N PRO A 571 8.15 5.42 -6.72
CA PRO A 571 8.25 6.77 -6.17
C PRO A 571 9.51 7.45 -6.70
N VAL A 572 9.37 8.64 -7.31
CA VAL A 572 10.49 9.30 -8.00
C VAL A 572 11.59 9.75 -7.03
N SER A 573 11.23 10.16 -5.82
CA SER A 573 12.19 10.55 -4.78
C SER A 573 13.09 9.39 -4.32
N GLU A 574 12.69 8.15 -4.60
CA GLU A 574 13.33 6.92 -4.12
C GLU A 574 14.15 6.22 -5.20
N LEU A 575 14.09 6.72 -6.45
CA LEU A 575 14.81 6.14 -7.57
C LEU A 575 16.32 6.29 -7.37
N LYS A 576 17.03 5.16 -7.42
CA LYS A 576 18.48 5.10 -7.50
C LYS A 576 18.94 5.55 -8.90
N LEU A 577 20.10 6.20 -8.97
CA LEU A 577 20.69 6.70 -10.23
C LEU A 577 21.51 5.61 -10.94
N GLY A 578 21.91 5.85 -12.18
CA GLY A 578 22.69 4.90 -12.99
C GLY A 578 21.84 3.87 -13.74
N PHE A 579 22.48 2.80 -14.23
CA PHE A 579 21.79 1.70 -14.90
C PHE A 579 21.06 0.83 -13.89
N ARG A 580 19.73 0.72 -13.99
CA ARG A 580 18.89 -0.07 -13.06
C ARG A 580 18.05 -1.11 -13.78
N SER A 581 17.91 -2.28 -13.17
CA SER A 581 16.90 -3.26 -13.57
C SER A 581 15.57 -2.87 -12.95
N VAL A 582 14.49 -2.92 -13.74
CA VAL A 582 13.15 -2.54 -13.29
C VAL A 582 12.22 -3.75 -13.40
N PRO A 583 11.91 -4.42 -12.28
CA PRO A 583 11.00 -5.55 -12.29
C PRO A 583 9.59 -5.12 -12.68
N LEU A 584 8.97 -5.95 -13.53
CA LEU A 584 7.61 -5.77 -14.01
C LEU A 584 6.68 -6.80 -13.39
N TYR A 585 5.43 -6.41 -13.23
CA TYR A 585 4.42 -7.21 -12.57
C TYR A 585 3.21 -7.40 -13.47
N ASN A 586 2.52 -8.52 -13.27
CA ASN A 586 1.26 -8.80 -13.95
C ASN A 586 0.10 -7.97 -13.37
N GLU A 587 -1.12 -8.12 -13.93
CA GLU A 587 -2.28 -7.37 -13.44
C GLU A 587 -2.68 -7.67 -11.99
N LYS A 588 -2.29 -8.84 -11.47
CA LYS A 588 -2.55 -9.32 -10.11
C LYS A 588 -1.48 -8.90 -9.09
N VAL A 589 -0.51 -8.08 -9.51
CA VAL A 589 0.62 -7.61 -8.68
C VAL A 589 1.60 -8.74 -8.31
N ASN A 590 1.64 -9.83 -9.10
CA ASN A 590 2.69 -10.84 -8.96
C ASN A 590 3.87 -10.44 -9.85
N LEU A 591 5.08 -10.71 -9.38
CA LEU A 591 6.30 -10.41 -10.11
C LEU A 591 6.36 -11.31 -11.35
N LEU A 592 6.67 -10.74 -12.52
CA LEU A 592 6.94 -11.53 -13.71
C LEU A 592 8.32 -12.18 -13.55
N GLY A 593 8.39 -13.51 -13.65
CA GLY A 593 9.62 -14.29 -13.45
C GLY A 593 9.83 -14.87 -12.05
N GLU A 594 8.92 -14.65 -11.10
CA GLU A 594 9.04 -15.07 -9.69
C GLU A 594 9.18 -16.60 -9.49
N GLU A 595 8.54 -17.42 -10.35
CA GLU A 595 8.64 -18.89 -10.30
C GLU A 595 10.06 -19.43 -10.58
N ARG A 596 10.99 -18.57 -11.06
CA ARG A 596 12.38 -18.95 -11.34
C ARG A 596 13.27 -18.95 -10.10
N ASN A 597 12.98 -18.15 -9.07
CA ASN A 597 13.82 -18.02 -7.88
C ASN A 597 13.61 -19.12 -6.82
N ILE A 598 12.58 -19.96 -6.97
CA ILE A 598 12.31 -21.09 -6.06
C ILE A 598 13.01 -22.38 -6.54
N SER A 599 13.60 -22.37 -7.74
CA SER A 599 14.20 -23.56 -8.37
C SER A 599 15.68 -23.44 -8.73
N SER A 600 16.38 -22.40 -8.24
CA SER A 600 17.83 -22.20 -8.45
C SER A 600 18.65 -22.35 -7.18
#